data_AF-A0A0A2X0P3-F1
#
_entry.id   AF-A0A0A2X0P3-F1
#
_cell.length_a   1.000
_cell.length_b   1.000
_cell.length_c   1.000
_cell.angle_alpha   90.00
_cell.angle_beta   90.00
_cell.angle_gamma   90.00
#
_symmetry.space_group_name_H-M   'P 1'
#
loop_
_entity.id
_entity.type
_entity.pdbx_description
1 polymer ?
#
loop_
_entity_poly.entity_id
_entity_poly.type
_entity_poly.pdbx_seq_one_letter_code
_entity_poly.pdbx_strand_id
1 'polypeptide(L)'
;MASDDRTDDATLQALLARLLEFRLPRALAIKEHVESGARLDDTQIEFLKGALDDAKNAQQFVVRNPEFHRVGARIVKLYEEIVGKAMENEKRG
;
A
#
# COMPACT_ATOMS: atom_id res chain seq x y z
N MET A 1 24.08 10.91 -23.29
CA MET A 1 23.65 10.42 -21.96
C MET A 1 22.29 9.76 -22.15
N ALA A 2 22.22 8.43 -22.05
CA ALA A 2 21.01 7.63 -22.26
C ALA A 2 21.01 6.43 -21.28
N SER A 3 21.23 6.77 -20.01
CA SER A 3 21.52 5.83 -18.92
C SER A 3 20.49 5.89 -17.78
N ASP A 4 19.61 6.88 -17.75
CA ASP A 4 18.66 7.11 -16.65
C ASP A 4 17.37 6.29 -16.81
N ASP A 5 16.73 6.33 -17.99
CA ASP A 5 15.42 5.70 -18.22
C ASP A 5 15.40 4.18 -17.94
N ARG A 6 16.48 3.47 -18.27
CA ARG A 6 16.58 2.01 -18.04
C ARG A 6 16.69 1.64 -16.55
N THR A 7 17.21 2.53 -15.72
CA THR A 7 17.37 2.30 -14.28
C THR A 7 16.06 2.57 -13.56
N ASP A 8 15.33 3.59 -14.01
CA ASP A 8 14.00 3.91 -13.50
C ASP A 8 13.00 2.77 -13.78
N ASP A 9 13.02 2.17 -14.98
CA ASP A 9 12.17 1.03 -15.34
C ASP A 9 12.43 -0.21 -14.47
N ALA A 10 13.69 -0.56 -14.22
CA ALA A 10 14.05 -1.70 -13.39
C ALA A 10 13.65 -1.48 -11.91
N THR A 11 13.83 -0.26 -11.41
CA THR A 11 13.42 0.12 -10.05
C THR A 11 11.90 0.05 -9.91
N LEU A 12 11.18 0.56 -10.91
CA LEU A 12 9.72 0.54 -10.96
C LEU A 12 9.15 -0.87 -11.01
N GLN A 13 9.76 -1.76 -11.80
CA GLN A 13 9.36 -3.15 -11.88
C GLN A 13 9.57 -3.89 -10.54
N ALA A 14 10.67 -3.62 -9.84
CA ALA A 14 10.92 -4.17 -8.50
C ALA A 14 9.91 -3.66 -7.47
N LEU A 15 9.57 -2.35 -7.51
CA LEU A 15 8.54 -1.78 -6.64
C LEU A 15 7.16 -2.39 -6.90
N LEU A 16 6.80 -2.58 -8.17
CA LEU A 16 5.53 -3.19 -8.55
C LEU A 16 5.45 -4.67 -8.14
N ALA A 17 6.52 -5.44 -8.35
CA ALA A 17 6.60 -6.82 -7.89
C ALA A 17 6.45 -6.90 -6.37
N ARG A 18 7.18 -6.06 -5.62
CA ARG A 18 7.09 -6.01 -4.16
C ARG A 18 5.67 -5.65 -3.68
N LEU A 19 5.01 -4.72 -4.37
CA LEU A 19 3.64 -4.35 -4.09
C LEU A 19 2.69 -5.55 -4.27
N LEU A 20 2.75 -6.23 -5.42
CA LEU A 20 1.82 -7.30 -5.78
C LEU A 20 2.06 -8.58 -4.98
N GLU A 21 3.31 -8.95 -4.74
CA GLU A 21 3.66 -10.23 -4.12
C GLU A 21 3.68 -10.16 -2.59
N PHE A 22 3.98 -9.00 -2.00
CA PHE A 22 4.17 -8.90 -0.55
C PHE A 22 3.19 -7.94 0.11
N ARG A 23 3.08 -6.71 -0.40
CA ARG A 23 2.30 -5.66 0.28
C ARG A 23 0.79 -5.88 0.13
N LEU A 24 0.33 -6.20 -1.07
CA LEU A 24 -1.10 -6.35 -1.35
C LEU A 24 -1.73 -7.56 -0.65
N PRO A 25 -1.14 -8.77 -0.67
CA PRO A 25 -1.72 -9.92 0.02
C PRO A 25 -1.84 -9.70 1.52
N ARG A 26 -0.82 -9.08 2.13
CA ARG A 26 -0.83 -8.77 3.57
C ARG A 26 -1.84 -7.68 3.91
N ALA A 27 -1.97 -6.63 3.09
CA ALA A 27 -3.00 -5.60 3.29
C ALA A 27 -4.41 -6.19 3.18
N LEU A 28 -4.64 -7.12 2.25
CA LEU A 28 -5.92 -7.82 2.12
C LEU A 28 -6.21 -8.71 3.34
N ALA A 29 -5.23 -9.45 3.85
CA ALA A 29 -5.40 -10.22 5.08
C ALA A 29 -5.74 -9.34 6.29
N ILE A 30 -5.12 -8.15 6.39
CA ILE A 30 -5.45 -7.17 7.44
C ILE A 30 -6.88 -6.64 7.24
N LYS A 31 -7.30 -6.39 6.00
CA LYS A 31 -8.67 -5.98 5.67
C LYS A 31 -9.68 -7.02 6.15
N GLU A 32 -9.48 -8.30 5.83
CA GLU A 32 -10.37 -9.39 6.26
C GLU A 32 -10.45 -9.47 7.78
N HIS A 33 -9.31 -9.30 8.47
CA HIS A 33 -9.24 -9.29 9.94
C HIS A 33 -10.06 -8.17 10.57
N VAL A 34 -9.95 -6.93 10.07
CA VAL A 34 -10.78 -5.83 10.59
C VAL A 34 -12.24 -5.95 10.14
N GLU A 35 -12.52 -6.56 9.00
CA GLU A 35 -13.90 -6.83 8.57
C GLU A 35 -14.60 -7.86 9.46
N SER A 36 -13.85 -8.78 10.08
CA SER A 36 -14.39 -9.71 11.08
C SER A 36 -14.69 -9.06 12.44
N GLY A 37 -14.46 -7.75 12.58
CA GLY A 37 -14.66 -7.00 13.82
C GLY A 37 -13.46 -7.00 14.76
N ALA A 38 -12.33 -7.59 14.35
CA ALA A 38 -11.12 -7.59 15.16
C ALA A 38 -10.42 -6.22 15.15
N ARG A 39 -9.72 -5.92 16.23
CA ARG A 39 -8.84 -4.74 16.34
C ARG A 39 -7.51 -4.98 15.65
N LEU A 40 -6.88 -3.89 15.22
CA LEU A 40 -5.53 -3.97 14.68
C LEU A 40 -4.53 -4.20 15.82
N ASP A 41 -3.60 -5.11 15.62
CA ASP A 41 -2.44 -5.26 16.51
C ASP A 41 -1.30 -4.31 16.10
N ASP A 42 -0.33 -4.14 17.00
CA ASP A 42 0.83 -3.26 16.78
C ASP A 42 1.62 -3.63 15.52
N THR A 43 1.72 -4.92 15.21
CA THR A 43 2.48 -5.42 14.05
C THR A 43 1.76 -5.08 12.74
N GLN A 44 0.44 -5.14 12.74
CA GLN A 44 -0.40 -4.72 11.62
C GLN A 44 -0.33 -3.20 11.45
N ILE A 45 -0.37 -2.43 12.54
CA ILE A 45 -0.24 -0.96 12.51
C ILE A 45 1.14 -0.56 11.95
N GLU A 46 2.22 -1.16 12.41
CA GLU A 46 3.57 -0.92 11.89
C GLU A 46 3.68 -1.26 10.41
N PHE A 47 3.09 -2.39 9.99
CA PHE A 47 3.05 -2.76 8.58
C PHE A 47 2.34 -1.69 7.73
N LEU A 48 1.16 -1.22 8.16
CA LEU A 48 0.39 -0.23 7.42
C LEU A 48 1.15 1.10 7.33
N LYS A 49 1.79 1.55 8.43
CA LYS A 49 2.63 2.74 8.45
C LYS A 49 3.80 2.64 7.47
N GLY A 50 4.53 1.52 7.50
CA GLY A 50 5.68 1.32 6.61
C GLY A 50 5.27 1.24 5.14
N ALA A 51 4.11 0.64 4.84
CA ALA A 51 3.62 0.56 3.48
C ALA A 51 3.12 1.91 2.94
N LEU A 52 2.57 2.78 3.80
CA LEU A 52 2.23 4.15 3.43
C LEU A 52 3.49 5.00 3.18
N ASP A 53 4.55 4.80 3.95
CA ASP A 53 5.82 5.49 3.75
C ASP A 53 6.47 5.09 2.42
N ASP A 54 6.52 3.79 2.12
CA ASP A 54 6.94 3.26 0.82
C ASP A 54 6.12 3.90 -0.34
N ALA A 55 4.80 4.02 -0.17
CA ALA A 55 3.93 4.62 -1.18
C ALA A 55 4.21 6.12 -1.42
N LYS A 56 4.55 6.88 -0.36
CA LYS A 56 4.97 8.28 -0.48
C LYS A 56 6.29 8.40 -1.24
N ASN A 57 7.26 7.56 -0.90
CA ASN A 57 8.56 7.54 -1.58
C ASN A 57 8.41 7.14 -3.07
N ALA A 58 7.43 6.29 -3.37
CA ALA A 58 7.10 5.89 -4.73
C ALA A 58 6.33 6.95 -5.54
N GLN A 59 5.79 8.00 -4.91
CA GLN A 59 4.94 9.00 -5.56
C GLN A 59 5.65 9.71 -6.73
N GLN A 60 6.96 9.95 -6.62
CA GLN A 60 7.75 10.56 -7.70
C GLN A 60 7.74 9.73 -9.00
N PHE A 61 7.69 8.40 -8.89
CA PHE A 61 7.61 7.50 -10.03
C PHE A 61 6.19 7.43 -10.60
N VAL A 62 5.18 7.57 -9.73
CA VAL A 62 3.77 7.59 -10.11
C VAL A 62 3.42 8.84 -10.93
N VAL A 63 3.91 10.02 -10.54
CA VAL A 63 3.67 11.29 -11.28
C VAL A 63 4.21 11.23 -12.72
N ARG A 64 5.30 10.49 -12.93
CA ARG A 64 5.95 10.33 -14.23
C ARG A 64 5.26 9.27 -15.11
N ASN A 65 4.40 8.42 -14.55
CA ASN A 65 3.82 7.26 -15.25
C ASN A 65 2.30 7.16 -15.03
N PRO A 66 1.46 7.59 -16.00
CA PRO A 66 0.01 7.68 -15.85
C PRO A 66 -0.69 6.37 -15.50
N GLU A 67 -0.12 5.25 -15.96
CA GLU A 67 -0.60 3.90 -15.68
C GLU A 67 -0.54 3.52 -14.18
N PHE A 68 0.39 4.11 -13.43
CA PHE A 68 0.50 3.90 -11.99
C PHE A 68 -0.50 4.74 -11.18
N HIS A 69 -1.08 5.81 -11.74
CA HIS A 69 -2.11 6.58 -11.05
C HIS A 69 -3.31 5.70 -10.68
N ARG A 70 -3.72 4.80 -11.59
CA ARG A 70 -4.86 3.90 -11.32
C ARG A 70 -4.54 2.88 -10.23
N VAL A 71 -3.32 2.33 -10.24
CA VAL A 71 -2.87 1.37 -9.22
C VAL A 71 -2.74 2.07 -7.87
N GLY A 72 -2.07 3.23 -7.83
CA GLY A 72 -1.93 4.06 -6.64
C GLY A 72 -3.28 4.43 -6.01
N ALA A 73 -4.24 4.88 -6.82
CA ALA A 73 -5.58 5.21 -6.33
C ALA A 73 -6.30 4.01 -5.69
N ARG A 74 -6.16 2.81 -6.27
CA ARG A 74 -6.73 1.58 -5.70
C ARG A 74 -6.07 1.20 -4.38
N ILE A 75 -4.76 1.37 -4.27
CA ILE A 75 -4.03 1.12 -3.03
C ILE A 75 -4.49 2.10 -1.95
N VAL A 76 -4.53 3.40 -2.24
CA VAL A 76 -4.98 4.42 -1.28
C VAL A 76 -6.37 4.08 -0.75
N LYS A 77 -7.31 3.75 -1.65
CA LYS A 77 -8.65 3.32 -1.26
C LYS A 77 -8.65 2.09 -0.34
N LEU A 78 -7.82 1.09 -0.62
CA LEU A 78 -7.68 -0.09 0.24
C LEU A 78 -7.24 0.29 1.66
N TYR A 79 -6.24 1.18 1.80
CA TYR A 79 -5.80 1.65 3.11
C TYR A 79 -6.88 2.44 3.85
N GLU A 80 -7.61 3.30 3.13
CA GLU A 80 -8.75 4.04 3.71
C GLU A 80 -9.82 3.09 4.25
N GLU A 81 -10.16 2.03 3.52
CA GLU A 81 -11.12 1.02 3.97
C GLU A 81 -10.64 0.28 5.22
N ILE A 82 -9.37 -0.14 5.26
CA ILE A 82 -8.77 -0.82 6.42
C ILE A 82 -8.81 0.08 7.65
N VAL A 83 -8.31 1.31 7.53
CA VAL A 83 -8.24 2.26 8.65
C VAL A 83 -9.65 2.65 9.11
N GLY A 84 -10.56 2.92 8.19
CA GLY A 84 -11.96 3.22 8.51
C GLY A 84 -12.60 2.10 9.34
N LYS A 85 -12.45 0.85 8.89
CA LYS A 85 -13.00 -0.31 9.59
C LYS A 85 -12.31 -0.55 10.94
N ALA A 86 -10.99 -0.41 11.02
CA ALA A 86 -10.26 -0.50 12.27
C ALA A 86 -10.77 0.51 13.31
N MET A 87 -10.98 1.77 12.90
CA MET A 87 -11.51 2.81 13.78
C MET A 87 -12.94 2.53 14.27
N GLU A 88 -13.77 1.88 13.46
CA GLU A 88 -15.08 1.41 13.91
C GLU A 88 -14.96 0.32 14.98
N ASN A 89 -14.04 -0.62 14.81
CA ASN A 89 -13.84 -1.73 15.75
C ASN A 89 -13.23 -1.24 17.08
N GLU A 90 -12.31 -0.27 17.02
CA GLU A 90 -11.79 0.40 18.21
C GLU A 90 -12.90 1.03 19.05
N LYS A 91 -13.88 1.69 18.42
CA LYS A 91 -15.01 2.32 19.10
C LYS A 91 -16.04 1.33 19.67
N ARG A 92 -16.06 0.08 19.19
CA ARG A 92 -17.07 -0.93 19.56
C ARG A 92 -16.63 -1.82 20.72
N GLY A 93 -15.33 -2.09 20.87
CA GLY A 93 -14.79 -2.86 21.99
C GLY A 93 -14.41 -2.00 23.19
#